data_AF-T0QVT2-F1
#
_entry.id   AF-T0QVT2-F1
#
_cell.length_a   1.000
_cell.length_b   1.000
_cell.length_c   1.000
_cell.angle_alpha   90.00
_cell.angle_beta   90.00
_cell.angle_gamma   90.00
#
_symmetry.space_group_name_H-M   'P 1'
#
loop_
_entity.id
_entity.type
_entity.pdbx_description
1 polymer ?
#
loop_
_entity_poly.entity_id
_entity_poly.type
_entity_poly.pdbx_seq_one_letter_code
_entity_poly.pdbx_strand_id
1 'polypeptide(L)'
;MKASWPAFTPGTLRLAVMFACLYTIAVTLVLLLQRRSAHVVRSATTLHATPIKATTSLYHENCSYQSYAFAEQYEAMAAHPVMPPPGLAKLQRARPTIATKRSWRDCLPVRSVICGVAAGDQDSLFTQHPPCRSAVLHHLLVSTMAAMEARGHVALPIGAALEHMWEHGALPPATPVLDILTNATDDVADWLWARGLAHFYDKNAGDITCLAAHHPLASRLYAGNVASYEVPPHLRWSRIDPMAKDDKFRISPQHEHAYRYAQLTPPTCLRLYNVSILAPAHPPTFFTAARGMRDHDGEAAIYPNPSCQALCENGAPRAARNVTPNVARCPLRVDAVFDTRLATFLKDPIPLVLDVVHTPHLAPFNDTAKLRAGEAWEFCLPMKPQQCGARRGVKSTLFETPPGKPCRSAVLQLLLENMLEVTYDLGLPAFVYFGTLLGAWRDEAIIPHTRDIDIVLPSETEWAKVQDAMWARGFYVFKRDIHGACVASHHPLAGLVYAPNTPLVKTSKWDHGTPYLDLCMWRRAWRDKISVETALEKLDRSRMFPLQCNEKIFGNHVPGIQDPEAMFRTEYSTTYAQDPDLHLEACESYCDYQVLSNATTV
;
A
#
# COMPACT_ATOMS: atom_id res chain seq x y z
N MET A 1 -53.26 -45.22 -22.67
CA MET A 1 -53.24 -45.89 -21.35
C MET A 1 -53.63 -44.87 -20.29
N LYS A 2 -54.83 -45.00 -19.70
CA LYS A 2 -55.27 -44.15 -18.58
C LYS A 2 -54.69 -44.74 -17.30
N ALA A 3 -53.75 -44.04 -16.66
CA ALA A 3 -53.20 -44.43 -15.37
C ALA A 3 -54.20 -44.09 -14.26
N SER A 4 -54.79 -45.13 -13.66
CA SER A 4 -55.64 -45.02 -12.47
C SER A 4 -54.78 -44.74 -11.24
N TRP A 5 -54.99 -43.59 -10.60
CA TRP A 5 -54.41 -43.28 -9.31
C TRP A 5 -55.11 -44.10 -8.21
N PRO A 6 -54.38 -44.68 -7.25
CA PRO A 6 -54.99 -45.46 -6.18
C PRO A 6 -55.78 -44.54 -5.24
N ALA A 7 -57.01 -44.94 -4.93
CA ALA A 7 -57.84 -44.27 -3.95
C ALA A 7 -57.26 -44.49 -2.55
N PHE A 8 -56.74 -43.42 -1.94
CA PHE A 8 -56.30 -43.45 -0.55
C PHE A 8 -57.51 -43.63 0.37
N THR A 9 -57.51 -44.70 1.16
CA THR A 9 -58.55 -44.94 2.17
C THR A 9 -58.39 -43.93 3.32
N PRO A 10 -59.49 -43.49 3.97
CA PRO A 10 -59.46 -42.42 4.99
C PRO A 10 -58.47 -42.65 6.16
N GLY A 11 -58.11 -43.91 6.43
CA GLY A 11 -57.12 -44.27 7.46
C GLY A 11 -55.68 -43.92 7.07
N THR A 12 -55.30 -44.06 5.80
CA THR A 12 -53.94 -43.77 5.31
C THR A 12 -53.65 -42.27 5.27
N LEU A 13 -54.66 -41.45 4.96
CA LEU A 13 -54.53 -39.99 5.00
C LEU A 13 -54.29 -39.48 6.43
N ARG A 14 -54.96 -40.08 7.44
CA ARG A 14 -54.75 -39.71 8.85
C ARG A 14 -53.34 -40.05 9.34
N LEU A 15 -52.80 -41.21 8.94
CA LEU A 15 -51.42 -41.58 9.26
C LEU A 15 -50.40 -40.69 8.56
N ALA A 16 -50.61 -40.36 7.28
CA ALA A 16 -49.73 -39.46 6.54
C ALA A 16 -49.70 -38.04 7.14
N VAL A 17 -50.86 -37.52 7.55
CA VAL A 17 -50.96 -36.21 8.22
C VAL A 17 -50.29 -36.24 9.60
N MET A 18 -50.49 -37.31 10.37
CA MET A 18 -49.82 -37.49 11.66
C MET A 18 -48.30 -37.55 11.51
N PHE A 19 -47.79 -38.26 10.49
CA PHE A 19 -46.35 -38.34 10.21
C PHE A 19 -45.78 -36.98 9.77
N ALA A 20 -46.50 -36.23 8.93
CA ALA A 20 -46.10 -34.89 8.52
C ALA A 20 -46.09 -33.90 9.71
N CYS A 21 -47.05 -34.00 10.62
CA CYS A 21 -47.08 -33.19 11.83
C CYS A 21 -45.93 -33.55 12.79
N LEU A 22 -45.66 -34.84 13.01
CA LEU A 22 -44.54 -35.28 13.85
C LEU A 22 -43.19 -34.89 13.26
N TYR A 23 -43.04 -34.99 11.94
CA TYR A 23 -41.83 -34.57 11.24
C TYR A 23 -41.60 -33.06 11.34
N THR A 24 -42.64 -32.26 11.13
CA THR A 24 -42.52 -30.79 11.26
C THR A 24 -42.23 -30.37 12.70
N ILE A 25 -42.86 -31.01 13.70
CA ILE A 25 -42.53 -30.76 15.12
C ILE A 25 -41.07 -31.13 15.41
N ALA A 26 -40.59 -32.29 14.96
CA ALA A 26 -39.21 -32.74 15.17
C ALA A 26 -38.19 -31.78 14.52
N VAL A 27 -38.42 -31.37 13.26
CA VAL A 27 -37.57 -30.40 12.55
C VAL A 27 -37.57 -29.05 13.26
N THR A 28 -38.73 -28.58 13.71
CA THR A 28 -38.84 -27.30 14.45
C THR A 28 -38.11 -27.39 15.80
N LEU A 29 -38.18 -28.52 16.49
CA LEU A 29 -37.46 -28.75 17.75
C LEU A 29 -35.94 -28.78 17.54
N VAL A 30 -35.47 -29.43 16.47
CA VAL A 30 -34.04 -29.44 16.09
C VAL A 30 -33.56 -28.04 15.74
N LEU A 31 -34.34 -27.26 14.99
CA LEU A 31 -34.01 -25.87 14.65
C LEU A 31 -33.99 -24.97 15.89
N LEU A 32 -34.93 -25.15 16.83
CA LEU A 32 -34.95 -24.41 18.10
C LEU A 32 -33.79 -24.80 19.02
N LEU A 33 -33.41 -26.08 19.04
CA LEU A 33 -32.22 -26.57 19.75
C LEU A 33 -30.93 -26.04 19.13
N GLN A 34 -30.81 -26.01 17.79
CA GLN A 34 -29.69 -25.36 17.09
C GLN A 34 -29.64 -23.85 17.36
N ARG A 35 -30.79 -23.17 17.41
CA ARG A 35 -30.86 -21.73 17.74
C ARG A 35 -30.49 -21.44 19.18
N ARG A 36 -30.86 -22.31 20.14
CA ARG A 36 -30.42 -22.23 21.53
C ARG A 36 -28.93 -22.54 21.68
N SER A 37 -28.39 -23.52 20.98
CA SER A 37 -26.95 -23.79 20.95
C SER A 37 -26.15 -22.62 20.34
N ALA A 38 -26.67 -21.97 19.29
CA ALA A 38 -26.06 -20.77 18.72
C ALA A 38 -26.08 -19.56 19.67
N HIS A 39 -27.11 -19.44 20.54
CA HIS A 39 -27.19 -18.39 21.55
C HIS A 39 -26.36 -18.69 22.81
N VAL A 40 -26.25 -19.96 23.23
CA VAL A 40 -25.43 -20.35 24.38
C VAL A 40 -23.93 -20.32 24.04
N VAL A 41 -23.55 -20.63 22.79
CA VAL A 41 -22.16 -20.47 22.32
C VAL A 41 -21.79 -18.98 22.14
N ARG A 42 -22.74 -18.09 21.81
CA ARG A 42 -22.49 -16.64 21.70
C ARG A 42 -22.38 -15.88 23.03
N SER A 43 -22.82 -16.46 24.16
CA SER A 43 -22.73 -15.80 25.47
C SER A 43 -21.62 -16.35 26.38
N ALA A 44 -20.85 -17.34 25.93
CA ALA A 44 -19.74 -17.93 26.70
C ALA A 44 -18.42 -18.00 25.93
N THR A 45 -18.28 -17.22 24.85
CA THR A 45 -16.98 -16.83 24.31
C THR A 45 -16.81 -15.33 24.48
N THR A 46 -16.56 -14.91 25.71
CA THR A 46 -15.43 -14.01 25.94
C THR A 46 -14.19 -14.74 25.43
N LEU A 47 -14.03 -14.73 24.11
CA LEU A 47 -12.73 -14.81 23.50
C LEU A 47 -11.96 -13.66 24.16
N HIS A 48 -11.17 -14.01 25.16
CA HIS A 48 -9.84 -13.46 25.24
C HIS A 48 -9.24 -13.72 23.86
N ALA A 49 -9.48 -12.78 22.94
CA ALA A 49 -8.56 -12.50 21.89
C ALA A 49 -7.25 -12.31 22.64
N THR A 50 -6.43 -13.37 22.65
CA THR A 50 -5.02 -13.21 22.92
C THR A 50 -4.61 -12.06 22.02
N PRO A 51 -4.15 -10.93 22.58
CA PRO A 51 -3.70 -9.84 21.75
C PRO A 51 -2.63 -10.47 20.86
N ILE A 52 -2.89 -10.51 19.56
CA ILE A 52 -1.83 -10.74 18.60
C ILE A 52 -0.76 -9.75 19.04
N LYS A 53 0.40 -10.29 19.44
CA LYS A 53 1.59 -9.52 19.77
C LYS A 53 2.00 -8.75 18.52
N ALA A 54 1.28 -7.68 18.19
CA ALA A 54 1.84 -6.54 17.52
C ALA A 54 2.73 -5.87 18.57
N THR A 55 3.93 -6.41 18.73
CA THR A 55 5.01 -5.82 19.53
C THR A 55 5.56 -4.54 18.90
N THR A 56 5.02 -4.11 17.76
CA THR A 56 5.26 -2.80 17.15
C THR A 56 4.38 -1.76 17.82
N SER A 57 5.01 -0.91 18.64
CA SER A 57 4.37 0.27 19.23
C SER A 57 3.73 1.11 18.13
N LEU A 58 2.43 1.40 18.28
CA LEU A 58 1.72 2.41 17.50
C LEU A 58 2.12 3.84 17.90
N TYR A 59 3.07 3.99 18.82
CA TYR A 59 3.56 5.25 19.34
C TYR A 59 5.03 5.44 18.95
N HIS A 60 5.35 6.61 18.44
CA HIS A 60 6.71 7.09 18.24
C HIS A 60 6.91 8.32 19.12
N GLU A 61 7.99 8.39 19.90
CA GLU A 61 8.08 9.32 21.04
C GLU A 61 8.28 10.81 20.72
N ASN A 62 8.43 11.24 19.45
CA ASN A 62 8.96 12.59 19.16
C ASN A 62 8.36 13.35 17.96
N CYS A 63 7.04 13.32 17.72
CA CYS A 63 6.42 14.31 16.81
C CYS A 63 6.07 15.60 17.57
N SER A 64 6.21 16.75 16.92
CA SER A 64 5.95 18.07 17.52
C SER A 64 4.71 18.68 16.92
N TYR A 65 3.55 18.52 17.57
CA TYR A 65 2.25 18.97 17.04
C TYR A 65 2.02 20.48 17.04
N GLN A 66 2.81 21.23 17.80
CA GLN A 66 2.65 22.67 17.95
C GLN A 66 4.01 23.35 17.92
N SER A 67 4.04 24.58 17.41
CA SER A 67 5.19 25.46 17.55
C SER A 67 5.22 26.03 18.98
N TYR A 68 6.41 26.38 19.47
CA TYR A 68 6.55 27.02 20.78
C TYR A 68 5.74 28.33 20.85
N ALA A 69 5.79 29.14 19.79
CA ALA A 69 5.09 30.43 19.71
C ALA A 69 3.56 30.26 19.74
N PHE A 70 3.04 29.22 19.09
CA PHE A 70 1.61 28.90 19.15
C PHE A 70 1.21 28.43 20.54
N ALA A 71 1.97 27.50 21.12
CA ALA A 71 1.68 26.92 22.43
C ALA A 71 1.58 28.02 23.50
N GLU A 72 2.54 28.94 23.54
CA GLU A 72 2.54 30.07 24.48
C GLU A 72 1.28 30.94 24.36
N GLN A 73 0.90 31.33 23.13
CA GLN A 73 -0.28 32.17 22.90
C GLN A 73 -1.59 31.41 23.18
N TYR A 74 -1.64 30.14 22.82
CA TYR A 74 -2.79 29.27 23.05
C TYR A 74 -3.02 29.06 24.56
N GLU A 75 -1.96 28.75 25.31
CA GLU A 75 -2.01 28.59 26.76
C GLU A 75 -2.40 29.88 27.48
N ALA A 76 -1.84 31.03 27.05
CA ALA A 76 -2.22 32.33 27.60
C ALA A 76 -3.72 32.61 27.43
N MET A 77 -4.28 32.29 26.25
CA MET A 77 -5.72 32.41 25.99
C MET A 77 -6.56 31.40 26.77
N ALA A 78 -6.08 30.16 26.93
CA ALA A 78 -6.77 29.14 27.72
C ALA A 78 -6.80 29.51 29.21
N ALA A 79 -5.72 30.08 29.74
CA ALA A 79 -5.60 30.54 31.12
C ALA A 79 -6.40 31.82 31.39
N HIS A 80 -6.52 32.70 30.40
CA HIS A 80 -7.26 33.96 30.49
C HIS A 80 -8.31 34.08 29.38
N PRO A 81 -9.44 33.35 29.48
CA PRO A 81 -10.47 33.37 28.44
C PRO A 81 -11.04 34.77 28.25
N VAL A 82 -10.89 35.31 27.03
CA VAL A 82 -11.53 36.57 26.65
C VAL A 82 -13.05 36.41 26.72
N MET A 83 -13.75 37.40 27.28
CA MET A 83 -15.22 37.37 27.35
C MET A 83 -15.81 37.09 25.95
N PRO A 84 -16.60 36.01 25.79
CA PRO A 84 -17.14 35.64 24.49
C PRO A 84 -18.15 36.69 24.01
N PRO A 85 -18.19 37.01 22.70
CA PRO A 85 -19.24 37.84 22.13
C PRO A 85 -20.63 37.30 22.49
N PRO A 86 -21.69 38.14 22.60
CA PRO A 86 -23.01 37.70 23.06
C PRO A 86 -23.59 36.49 22.30
N GLY A 87 -23.34 36.41 20.99
CA GLY A 87 -23.73 35.27 20.15
C GLY A 87 -23.02 33.97 20.54
N LEU A 88 -21.70 34.03 20.78
CA LEU A 88 -20.92 32.90 21.25
C LEU A 88 -21.30 32.50 22.68
N ALA A 89 -21.52 33.48 23.57
CA ALA A 89 -22.00 33.24 24.93
C ALA A 89 -23.38 32.55 24.96
N LYS A 90 -24.24 32.81 23.97
CA LYS A 90 -25.53 32.11 23.81
C LYS A 90 -25.31 30.65 23.40
N LEU A 91 -24.41 30.39 22.43
CA LEU A 91 -24.06 29.02 22.01
C LEU A 91 -23.43 28.23 23.17
N GLN A 92 -22.51 28.85 23.92
CA GLN A 92 -21.87 28.23 25.08
C GLN A 92 -22.82 27.97 26.25
N ARG A 93 -23.95 28.69 26.34
CA ARG A 93 -25.00 28.44 27.34
C ARG A 93 -25.98 27.36 26.91
N ALA A 94 -26.20 27.19 25.61
CA ALA A 94 -27.03 26.14 25.04
C ALA A 94 -26.33 24.75 25.04
N ARG A 95 -25.33 24.56 25.91
CA ARG A 95 -24.48 23.37 25.93
C ARG A 95 -25.33 22.11 26.05
N PRO A 96 -25.15 21.14 25.15
CA PRO A 96 -25.67 19.79 25.36
C PRO A 96 -25.19 19.27 26.72
N THR A 97 -26.08 18.72 27.55
CA THR A 97 -25.67 17.91 28.70
C THR A 97 -25.02 16.63 28.17
N ILE A 98 -24.19 15.96 28.99
CA ILE A 98 -23.43 14.75 28.63
C ILE A 98 -24.32 13.68 27.94
N ALA A 99 -25.64 13.67 28.20
CA ALA A 99 -26.60 12.73 27.64
C ALA A 99 -27.22 13.12 26.27
N THR A 100 -26.88 14.28 25.68
CA THR A 100 -27.53 14.75 24.44
C THR A 100 -26.69 14.45 23.20
N LYS A 101 -27.36 13.98 22.14
CA LYS A 101 -26.74 13.61 20.86
C LYS A 101 -26.16 14.86 20.17
N ARG A 102 -24.84 14.91 20.05
CA ARG A 102 -24.08 15.98 19.37
C ARG A 102 -24.38 16.02 17.87
N SER A 103 -24.23 17.21 17.27
CA SER A 103 -24.52 17.50 15.86
C SER A 103 -23.74 18.72 15.35
N TRP A 104 -23.95 19.09 14.09
CA TRP A 104 -23.37 20.32 13.50
C TRP A 104 -23.67 21.61 14.27
N ARG A 105 -24.74 21.64 15.07
CA ARG A 105 -25.08 22.80 15.91
C ARG A 105 -24.09 23.02 17.06
N ASP A 106 -23.33 21.97 17.41
CA ASP A 106 -22.31 22.01 18.45
C ASP A 106 -20.95 22.44 17.89
N CYS A 107 -20.81 22.52 16.56
CA CYS A 107 -19.66 23.11 15.91
C CYS A 107 -19.67 24.63 16.04
N LEU A 108 -18.49 25.20 16.21
CA LEU A 108 -18.24 26.63 16.18
C LEU A 108 -18.49 27.16 14.76
N PRO A 109 -19.35 28.19 14.58
CA PRO A 109 -19.47 28.88 13.31
C PRO A 109 -18.18 29.68 13.01
N VAL A 110 -17.42 29.24 12.01
CA VAL A 110 -16.16 29.85 11.58
C VAL A 110 -16.32 30.34 10.14
N ARG A 111 -15.93 31.60 9.89
CA ARG A 111 -15.76 32.13 8.53
C ARG A 111 -14.27 32.10 8.20
N SER A 112 -13.90 31.24 7.27
CA SER A 112 -12.51 31.09 6.80
C SER A 112 -12.40 31.43 5.32
N VAL A 113 -11.21 31.84 4.90
CA VAL A 113 -10.90 32.15 3.49
C VAL A 113 -9.86 31.18 2.94
N ILE A 114 -9.89 30.97 1.63
CA ILE A 114 -8.86 30.19 0.92
C ILE A 114 -7.61 31.06 0.82
N CYS A 115 -6.52 30.65 1.47
CA CYS A 115 -5.27 31.40 1.46
C CYS A 115 -4.21 30.79 0.53
N GLY A 116 -3.09 31.49 0.31
CA GLY A 116 -1.89 30.87 -0.23
C GLY A 116 -1.43 29.67 0.62
N VAL A 117 -0.90 28.64 -0.04
CA VAL A 117 -0.54 27.35 0.60
C VAL A 117 0.38 27.51 1.80
N ALA A 118 1.38 28.40 1.74
CA ALA A 118 2.31 28.59 2.84
C ALA A 118 1.73 29.38 4.02
N ALA A 119 0.53 29.96 3.87
CA ALA A 119 -0.15 30.71 4.94
C ALA A 119 -1.07 29.84 5.81
N GLY A 120 -1.14 28.53 5.55
CA GLY A 120 -2.00 27.61 6.31
C GLY A 120 -1.47 27.14 7.66
N ASP A 121 -0.39 27.75 8.16
CA ASP A 121 0.16 27.46 9.48
C ASP A 121 -0.82 27.88 10.59
N GLN A 122 -0.94 27.11 11.67
CA GLN A 122 -1.82 27.43 12.79
C GLN A 122 -1.37 28.69 13.53
N ASP A 123 -0.07 29.02 13.49
CA ASP A 123 0.48 30.28 14.00
C ASP A 123 -0.24 31.50 13.38
N SER A 124 -0.69 31.38 12.12
CA SER A 124 -1.41 32.45 11.43
C SER A 124 -2.79 32.76 12.03
N LEU A 125 -3.37 31.84 12.81
CA LEU A 125 -4.63 32.10 13.53
C LEU A 125 -4.50 33.33 14.45
N PHE A 126 -3.29 33.63 14.92
CA PHE A 126 -3.01 34.78 15.78
C PHE A 126 -2.71 36.09 15.05
N THR A 127 -2.56 36.06 13.74
CA THR A 127 -2.16 37.24 12.95
C THR A 127 -3.11 37.56 11.79
N GLN A 128 -4.01 36.65 11.40
CA GLN A 128 -4.87 36.80 10.23
C GLN A 128 -6.36 36.77 10.56
N HIS A 129 -7.13 37.66 9.94
CA HIS A 129 -8.59 37.71 10.06
C HIS A 129 -9.27 38.21 8.78
N PRO A 130 -10.25 37.49 8.19
CA PRO A 130 -10.68 36.13 8.55
C PRO A 130 -9.54 35.11 8.47
N PRO A 131 -9.56 34.05 9.30
CA PRO A 131 -8.49 33.06 9.31
C PRO A 131 -8.43 32.26 8.00
N CYS A 132 -7.23 31.82 7.65
CA CYS A 132 -7.04 30.86 6.57
C CYS A 132 -7.70 29.53 6.90
N ARG A 133 -8.45 28.96 5.95
CA ARG A 133 -9.14 27.66 6.13
C ARG A 133 -8.18 26.55 6.52
N SER A 134 -7.03 26.47 5.84
CA SER A 134 -5.96 25.53 6.14
C SER A 134 -5.36 25.72 7.54
N ALA A 135 -5.28 26.95 8.07
CA ALA A 135 -4.82 27.19 9.44
C ALA A 135 -5.81 26.67 10.49
N VAL A 136 -7.12 26.82 10.25
CA VAL A 136 -8.17 26.24 11.12
C VAL A 136 -8.12 24.72 11.08
N LEU A 137 -7.97 24.12 9.90
CA LEU A 137 -7.83 22.67 9.73
C LEU A 137 -6.54 22.13 10.35
N HIS A 138 -5.43 22.87 10.25
CA HIS A 138 -4.16 22.50 10.87
C HIS A 138 -4.32 22.41 12.39
N HIS A 139 -4.86 23.44 13.04
CA HIS A 139 -5.11 23.41 14.48
C HIS A 139 -6.07 22.29 14.89
N LEU A 140 -7.15 22.09 14.13
CA LEU A 140 -8.13 21.02 14.37
C LEU A 140 -7.49 19.63 14.28
N LEU A 141 -6.66 19.40 13.25
CA LEU A 141 -5.92 18.15 13.04
C LEU A 141 -5.02 17.86 14.24
N VAL A 142 -4.11 18.77 14.57
CA VAL A 142 -3.09 18.53 15.62
C VAL A 142 -3.70 18.43 17.01
N SER A 143 -4.74 19.22 17.30
CA SER A 143 -5.47 19.13 18.58
C SER A 143 -6.19 17.81 18.73
N THR A 144 -6.77 17.29 17.64
CA THR A 144 -7.45 16.00 17.64
C THR A 144 -6.45 14.85 17.79
N MET A 145 -5.34 14.89 17.05
CA MET A 145 -4.29 13.87 17.14
C MET A 145 -3.70 13.79 18.55
N ALA A 146 -3.33 14.93 19.14
CA ALA A 146 -2.84 15.00 20.51
C ALA A 146 -3.88 14.50 21.54
N ALA A 147 -5.16 14.80 21.32
CA ALA A 147 -6.24 14.29 22.17
C ALA A 147 -6.35 12.75 22.10
N MET A 148 -6.31 12.18 20.89
CA MET A 148 -6.41 10.72 20.71
C MET A 148 -5.20 10.00 21.29
N GLU A 149 -4.00 10.53 21.05
CA GLU A 149 -2.75 9.99 21.58
C GLU A 149 -2.76 9.95 23.11
N ALA A 150 -3.25 11.00 23.76
CA ALA A 150 -3.41 11.04 25.22
C ALA A 150 -4.39 9.99 25.78
N ARG A 151 -5.18 9.31 24.93
CA ARG A 151 -6.08 8.22 25.30
C ARG A 151 -5.59 6.85 24.85
N GLY A 152 -4.39 6.78 24.28
CA GLY A 152 -3.85 5.53 23.77
C GLY A 152 -4.46 5.08 22.43
N HIS A 153 -4.88 6.05 21.61
CA HIS A 153 -5.38 5.80 20.26
C HIS A 153 -4.52 6.53 19.23
N VAL A 154 -4.49 6.01 18.01
CA VAL A 154 -3.90 6.71 16.86
C VAL A 154 -4.96 7.48 16.09
N ALA A 155 -4.57 8.63 15.58
CA ALA A 155 -5.28 9.39 14.58
C ALA A 155 -4.25 9.79 13.54
N LEU A 156 -4.40 9.30 12.31
CA LEU A 156 -3.43 9.48 11.24
C LEU A 156 -4.12 10.11 10.03
N PRO A 157 -3.60 11.18 9.42
CA PRO A 157 -4.18 11.70 8.19
C PRO A 157 -4.10 10.63 7.09
N ILE A 158 -5.13 10.58 6.25
CA ILE A 158 -5.18 9.74 5.04
C ILE A 158 -5.76 10.57 3.87
N GLY A 159 -5.82 9.99 2.68
CA GLY A 159 -6.44 10.62 1.51
C GLY A 159 -5.62 11.77 0.92
N ALA A 160 -6.29 12.64 0.17
CA ALA A 160 -5.66 13.76 -0.55
C ALA A 160 -4.97 14.78 0.36
N ALA A 161 -5.44 14.94 1.60
CA ALA A 161 -4.77 15.78 2.57
C ALA A 161 -3.41 15.22 2.96
N LEU A 162 -3.32 13.90 3.22
CA LEU A 162 -2.05 13.24 3.51
C LEU A 162 -1.10 13.33 2.31
N GLU A 163 -1.58 13.15 1.08
CA GLU A 163 -0.78 13.32 -0.15
C GLU A 163 -0.16 14.73 -0.19
N HIS A 164 -0.99 15.75 -0.01
CA HIS A 164 -0.53 17.14 -0.06
C HIS A 164 0.46 17.48 1.09
N MET A 165 0.24 16.94 2.29
CA MET A 165 1.19 17.05 3.40
C MET A 165 2.51 16.37 3.05
N TRP A 166 2.45 15.21 2.39
CA TRP A 166 3.63 14.47 1.98
C TRP A 166 4.41 15.17 0.87
N GLU A 167 3.76 15.74 -0.13
CA GLU A 167 4.44 16.42 -1.24
C GLU A 167 4.97 17.81 -0.86
N HIS A 168 4.15 18.60 -0.15
CA HIS A 168 4.38 20.02 0.04
C HIS A 168 4.60 20.44 1.50
N GLY A 169 4.48 19.52 2.45
CA GLY A 169 4.55 19.85 3.87
C GLY A 169 3.50 20.89 4.28
N ALA A 170 2.32 20.87 3.66
CA ALA A 170 1.24 21.84 3.87
C ALA A 170 -0.12 21.16 3.68
N LEU A 171 -1.22 21.82 4.07
CA LEU A 171 -2.58 21.36 3.77
C LEU A 171 -3.08 21.96 2.43
N PRO A 172 -3.96 21.27 1.69
CA PRO A 172 -4.62 21.86 0.54
C PRO A 172 -5.39 23.12 0.97
N PRO A 173 -5.16 24.29 0.37
CA PRO A 173 -5.74 25.56 0.85
C PRO A 173 -7.26 25.64 0.69
N ALA A 174 -7.82 24.94 -0.29
CA ALA A 174 -9.25 25.00 -0.61
C ALA A 174 -10.10 23.96 0.15
N THR A 175 -9.51 22.88 0.69
CA THR A 175 -10.31 21.81 1.29
C THR A 175 -10.96 22.26 2.60
N PRO A 176 -12.26 21.95 2.83
CA PRO A 176 -12.90 22.15 4.12
C PRO A 176 -12.83 20.91 5.03
N VAL A 177 -12.28 19.80 4.55
CA VAL A 177 -12.28 18.51 5.24
C VAL A 177 -10.92 17.83 5.17
N LEU A 178 -10.55 17.13 6.24
CA LEU A 178 -9.42 16.20 6.27
C LEU A 178 -9.91 14.80 6.66
N ASP A 179 -9.39 13.78 6.00
CA ASP A 179 -9.66 12.39 6.35
C ASP A 179 -8.65 11.87 7.38
N ILE A 180 -9.14 11.19 8.40
CA ILE A 180 -8.35 10.64 9.52
C ILE A 180 -8.65 9.16 9.66
N LEU A 181 -7.60 8.34 9.79
CA LEU A 181 -7.68 6.93 10.18
C LEU A 181 -7.46 6.78 11.68
N THR A 182 -8.26 5.95 12.34
CA THR A 182 -8.08 5.62 13.76
C THR A 182 -8.22 4.13 14.08
N ASN A 183 -7.57 3.72 15.16
CA ASN A 183 -7.76 2.41 15.80
C ASN A 183 -8.76 2.44 16.98
N ALA A 184 -9.34 3.60 17.31
CA ALA A 184 -10.26 3.70 18.44
C ALA A 184 -11.50 2.81 18.23
N THR A 185 -11.81 2.00 19.23
CA THR A 185 -12.98 1.11 19.23
C THR A 185 -14.07 1.57 20.20
N ASP A 186 -13.72 2.43 21.15
CA ASP A 186 -14.62 3.10 22.08
C ASP A 186 -15.13 4.45 21.53
N ASP A 187 -16.21 4.96 22.12
CA ASP A 187 -16.72 6.29 21.83
C ASP A 187 -15.79 7.35 22.44
N VAL A 188 -15.14 8.13 21.57
CA VAL A 188 -14.20 9.20 21.95
C VAL A 188 -14.88 10.56 22.10
N ALA A 189 -16.21 10.65 21.91
CA ALA A 189 -16.89 11.92 21.80
C ALA A 189 -16.83 12.78 23.07
N ASP A 190 -17.00 12.18 24.26
CA ASP A 190 -16.92 12.91 25.53
C ASP A 190 -15.50 13.40 25.83
N TRP A 191 -14.51 12.60 25.44
CA TRP A 191 -13.10 12.93 25.60
C TRP A 191 -12.66 14.10 24.71
N LEU A 192 -13.08 14.07 23.44
CA LEU A 192 -12.87 15.16 22.49
C LEU A 192 -13.65 16.41 22.92
N TRP A 193 -14.87 16.24 23.44
CA TRP A 193 -15.69 17.35 23.94
C TRP A 193 -15.04 18.09 25.09
N ALA A 194 -14.44 17.38 26.05
CA ALA A 194 -13.70 18.00 27.15
C ALA A 194 -12.55 18.91 26.68
N ARG A 195 -12.07 18.72 25.45
CA ARG A 195 -11.01 19.52 24.81
C ARG A 195 -11.52 20.58 23.83
N GLY A 196 -12.82 20.83 23.82
CA GLY A 196 -13.40 21.80 22.90
C GLY A 196 -13.57 21.28 21.47
N LEU A 197 -13.68 19.97 21.28
CA LEU A 197 -13.89 19.33 19.97
C LEU A 197 -15.24 18.62 19.97
N ALA A 198 -16.11 18.92 19.01
CA ALA A 198 -17.40 18.25 18.88
C ALA A 198 -17.24 17.06 17.92
N HIS A 199 -17.37 15.84 18.44
CA HIS A 199 -17.35 14.60 17.66
C HIS A 199 -18.74 13.96 17.64
N PHE A 200 -19.22 13.56 16.46
CA PHE A 200 -20.52 12.94 16.27
C PHE A 200 -20.64 12.26 14.91
N TYR A 201 -21.65 11.39 14.78
CA TYR A 201 -22.01 10.76 13.51
C TYR A 201 -22.98 11.63 12.70
N ASP A 202 -22.58 11.99 11.48
CA ASP A 202 -23.41 12.58 10.45
C ASP A 202 -23.86 11.51 9.44
N LYS A 203 -25.14 11.55 9.05
CA LYS A 203 -25.73 10.55 8.14
C LYS A 203 -25.09 10.53 6.74
N ASN A 204 -24.53 11.64 6.29
CA ASN A 204 -23.96 11.80 4.95
C ASN A 204 -22.43 11.70 4.99
N ALA A 205 -21.80 12.27 6.04
CA ALA A 205 -20.35 12.35 6.16
C ALA A 205 -19.73 11.24 7.02
N GLY A 206 -20.52 10.49 7.80
CA GLY A 206 -20.02 9.50 8.75
C GLY A 206 -19.59 10.14 10.07
N ASP A 207 -18.65 9.52 10.78
CA ASP A 207 -18.07 10.09 11.99
C ASP A 207 -17.25 11.34 11.65
N ILE A 208 -17.52 12.44 12.34
CA ILE A 208 -16.86 13.73 12.10
C ILE A 208 -16.38 14.40 13.37
N THR A 209 -15.44 15.34 13.24
CA THR A 209 -15.00 16.21 14.34
C THR A 209 -14.79 17.65 13.87
N CYS A 210 -15.28 18.61 14.65
CA CYS A 210 -15.11 20.04 14.40
C CYS A 210 -14.72 20.78 15.69
N LEU A 211 -14.29 22.04 15.60
CA LEU A 211 -14.10 22.88 16.78
C LEU A 211 -15.45 23.19 17.43
N ALA A 212 -15.55 23.07 18.76
CA ALA A 212 -16.78 23.38 19.51
C ALA A 212 -16.83 24.83 19.98
N ALA A 213 -18.02 25.31 20.35
CA ALA A 213 -18.23 26.68 20.82
C ALA A 213 -17.47 27.05 22.12
N HIS A 214 -17.06 26.06 22.92
CA HIS A 214 -16.27 26.26 24.14
C HIS A 214 -14.77 25.98 23.95
N HIS A 215 -14.31 25.81 22.72
CA HIS A 215 -12.89 25.68 22.42
C HIS A 215 -12.12 26.96 22.84
N PRO A 216 -10.86 26.88 23.33
CA PRO A 216 -10.10 28.07 23.75
C PRO A 216 -9.96 29.16 22.68
N LEU A 217 -9.86 28.79 21.41
CA LEU A 217 -9.82 29.73 20.28
C LEU A 217 -11.21 30.24 19.83
N ALA A 218 -12.31 29.83 20.47
CA ALA A 218 -13.65 30.11 19.98
C ALA A 218 -13.94 31.62 19.86
N SER A 219 -13.57 32.43 20.86
CA SER A 219 -13.76 33.89 20.82
C SER A 219 -13.03 34.56 19.66
N ARG A 220 -11.97 33.93 19.14
CA ARG A 220 -11.14 34.44 18.05
C ARG A 220 -11.62 33.98 16.67
N LEU A 221 -12.13 32.76 16.57
CA LEU A 221 -12.56 32.15 15.31
C LEU A 221 -14.05 32.36 15.01
N TYR A 222 -14.84 32.76 16.01
CA TYR A 222 -16.28 32.92 15.87
C TYR A 222 -16.66 34.02 14.87
N ALA A 223 -17.44 33.66 13.86
CA ALA A 223 -17.86 34.58 12.80
C ALA A 223 -19.27 35.18 12.97
N GLY A 224 -19.91 34.97 14.13
CA GLY A 224 -21.28 35.46 14.34
C GLY A 224 -22.31 34.74 13.46
N ASN A 225 -23.41 35.42 13.16
CA ASN A 225 -24.50 34.90 12.33
C ASN A 225 -24.17 34.89 10.82
N VAL A 226 -23.00 35.38 10.42
CA VAL A 226 -22.60 35.52 9.01
C VAL A 226 -22.24 34.16 8.39
N ALA A 227 -21.92 33.15 9.21
CA ALA A 227 -21.46 31.83 8.77
C ALA A 227 -22.57 30.75 8.68
N SER A 228 -23.86 31.11 8.68
CA SER A 228 -24.96 30.14 8.88
C SER A 228 -25.16 29.11 7.75
N TYR A 229 -24.42 29.18 6.64
CA TYR A 229 -24.62 28.32 5.47
C TYR A 229 -23.39 27.52 5.04
N GLU A 230 -22.21 27.77 5.61
CA GLU A 230 -21.00 27.01 5.25
C GLU A 230 -20.76 25.89 6.28
N VAL A 231 -20.48 24.69 5.77
CA VAL A 231 -20.03 23.58 6.62
C VAL A 231 -18.68 23.98 7.22
N PRO A 232 -18.53 23.99 8.56
CA PRO A 232 -17.29 24.42 9.18
C PRO A 232 -16.14 23.45 8.83
N PRO A 233 -14.88 23.91 8.87
CA PRO A 233 -13.73 23.04 8.76
C PRO A 233 -13.84 21.85 9.72
N HIS A 234 -13.70 20.63 9.21
CA HIS A 234 -13.91 19.42 9.99
C HIS A 234 -12.98 18.27 9.59
N LEU A 235 -12.91 17.27 10.46
CA LEU A 235 -12.27 15.98 10.20
C LEU A 235 -13.35 14.94 9.92
N ARG A 236 -13.09 14.03 8.99
CA ARG A 236 -13.91 12.85 8.71
C ARG A 236 -13.12 11.59 9.07
N TRP A 237 -13.75 10.68 9.78
CA TRP A 237 -13.05 9.52 10.35
C TRP A 237 -13.31 8.26 9.56
N SER A 238 -12.24 7.47 9.42
CA SER A 238 -12.24 6.10 8.97
C SER A 238 -11.63 5.22 10.06
N ARG A 239 -12.04 3.95 10.13
CA ARG A 239 -11.61 3.02 11.20
C ARG A 239 -10.77 1.88 10.65
N ILE A 240 -9.80 1.44 11.44
CA ILE A 240 -9.05 0.22 11.16
C ILE A 240 -9.96 -0.98 11.52
N ASP A 241 -10.26 -1.80 10.52
CA ASP A 241 -11.00 -3.06 10.67
C ASP A 241 -10.02 -4.24 10.52
N PRO A 242 -9.54 -4.85 11.61
CA PRO A 242 -8.58 -5.96 11.54
C PRO A 242 -9.15 -7.17 10.82
N MET A 243 -8.32 -7.85 10.02
CA MET A 243 -8.71 -9.11 9.37
C MET A 243 -8.26 -10.31 10.21
N ALA A 244 -9.16 -11.24 10.52
CA ALA A 244 -9.02 -12.25 11.57
C ALA A 244 -7.85 -13.26 11.43
N LYS A 245 -7.12 -13.29 10.32
CA LYS A 245 -6.11 -14.33 10.04
C LYS A 245 -4.78 -13.86 9.45
N ASP A 246 -4.60 -12.56 9.22
CA ASP A 246 -3.40 -12.04 8.55
C ASP A 246 -2.90 -10.76 9.25
N ASP A 247 -1.65 -10.37 8.99
CA ASP A 247 -1.09 -9.06 9.34
C ASP A 247 -1.69 -7.93 8.47
N LYS A 248 -3.01 -7.94 8.34
CA LYS A 248 -3.79 -7.12 7.41
C LYS A 248 -5.01 -6.49 8.08
N PHE A 249 -5.46 -5.38 7.51
CA PHE A 249 -6.66 -4.67 7.91
C PHE A 249 -7.35 -4.02 6.71
N ARG A 250 -8.59 -3.61 6.89
CA ARG A 250 -9.34 -2.75 5.96
C ARG A 250 -9.62 -1.42 6.62
N ILE A 251 -9.92 -0.40 5.82
CA ILE A 251 -10.27 0.93 6.33
C ILE A 251 -11.77 1.12 6.20
N SER A 252 -12.54 1.01 7.29
CA SER A 252 -13.98 1.25 7.26
C SER A 252 -14.29 2.71 6.94
N PRO A 253 -15.24 3.02 6.04
CA PRO A 253 -16.17 2.11 5.37
C PRO A 253 -15.68 1.55 4.00
N GLN A 254 -14.43 1.81 3.62
CA GLN A 254 -13.80 1.34 2.38
C GLN A 254 -13.23 -0.08 2.52
N HIS A 255 -13.98 -1.08 2.06
CA HIS A 255 -13.54 -2.47 2.13
C HIS A 255 -12.86 -2.99 0.85
N GLU A 256 -12.60 -2.12 -0.12
CA GLU A 256 -12.08 -2.46 -1.44
C GLU A 256 -10.62 -2.93 -1.40
N HIS A 257 -9.83 -2.43 -0.44
CA HIS A 257 -8.41 -2.70 -0.33
C HIS A 257 -8.04 -3.26 1.04
N ALA A 258 -7.15 -4.26 1.06
CA ALA A 258 -6.59 -4.83 2.28
C ALA A 258 -5.16 -4.30 2.45
N TYR A 259 -4.95 -3.53 3.52
CA TYR A 259 -3.67 -2.96 3.93
C TYR A 259 -2.92 -3.94 4.80
N ARG A 260 -1.59 -3.80 4.87
CA ARG A 260 -0.72 -4.53 5.80
C ARG A 260 -0.37 -3.62 6.98
N TYR A 261 -0.29 -4.16 8.20
CA TYR A 261 0.11 -3.35 9.35
C TYR A 261 1.53 -2.80 9.24
N ALA A 262 2.42 -3.48 8.51
CA ALA A 262 3.75 -2.96 8.19
C ALA A 262 3.73 -1.65 7.38
N GLN A 263 2.67 -1.36 6.62
CA GLN A 263 2.52 -0.09 5.91
C GLN A 263 2.04 1.03 6.84
N LEU A 264 1.41 0.68 7.95
CA LEU A 264 0.91 1.60 8.96
C LEU A 264 1.93 1.86 10.07
N THR A 265 2.71 0.84 10.45
CA THR A 265 3.49 0.81 11.71
C THR A 265 4.97 0.46 11.53
N PRO A 266 5.86 1.02 12.37
CA PRO A 266 5.60 2.12 13.30
C PRO A 266 5.29 3.42 12.51
N PRO A 267 4.38 4.27 13.01
CA PRO A 267 4.09 5.53 12.33
C PRO A 267 5.33 6.43 12.30
N THR A 268 5.38 7.34 11.33
CA THR A 268 6.49 8.27 11.13
C THR A 268 6.05 9.72 11.37
N CYS A 269 6.99 10.60 11.71
CA CYS A 269 6.69 12.03 11.80
C CYS A 269 6.79 12.68 10.41
N LEU A 270 5.66 13.16 9.89
CA LEU A 270 5.57 13.91 8.65
C LEU A 270 5.60 15.41 8.93
N ARG A 271 6.38 16.17 8.15
CA ARG A 271 6.42 17.64 8.28
C ARG A 271 5.09 18.25 7.84
N LEU A 272 4.57 19.16 8.66
CA LEU A 272 3.42 20.00 8.34
C LEU A 272 3.75 21.44 8.74
N TYR A 273 4.01 22.32 7.77
CA TYR A 273 4.49 23.68 7.99
C TYR A 273 5.78 23.74 8.85
N ASN A 274 5.66 24.31 10.05
CA ASN A 274 6.71 24.44 11.07
C ASN A 274 6.66 23.33 12.14
N VAL A 275 5.72 22.38 12.04
CA VAL A 275 5.51 21.26 12.97
C VAL A 275 5.74 19.90 12.31
N SER A 276 5.66 18.84 13.11
CA SER A 276 5.64 17.45 12.62
C SER A 276 4.50 16.67 13.27
N ILE A 277 3.80 15.88 12.47
CA ILE A 277 2.61 15.13 12.89
C ILE A 277 2.81 13.64 12.63
N LEU A 278 2.11 12.78 13.36
CA LEU A 278 2.08 11.34 13.04
C LEU A 278 1.44 11.10 11.66
N ALA A 279 2.06 10.23 10.88
CA ALA A 279 1.56 9.71 9.61
C ALA A 279 1.81 8.19 9.55
N PRO A 280 1.11 7.46 8.66
CA PRO A 280 1.42 6.04 8.41
C PRO A 280 2.91 5.83 8.09
N ALA A 281 3.43 4.63 8.37
CA ALA A 281 4.81 4.28 8.03
C ALA A 281 5.11 4.51 6.55
N HIS A 282 4.17 4.15 5.67
CA HIS A 282 4.23 4.35 4.22
C HIS A 282 3.06 5.24 3.77
N PRO A 283 3.17 6.59 3.88
CA PRO A 283 2.07 7.50 3.54
C PRO A 283 1.42 7.27 2.16
N PRO A 284 2.17 7.00 1.07
CA PRO A 284 1.60 6.84 -0.27
C PRO A 284 0.50 5.78 -0.39
N THR A 285 0.64 4.67 0.32
CA THR A 285 -0.38 3.63 0.40
C THR A 285 -1.73 4.14 0.92
N PHE A 286 -1.73 5.23 1.71
CA PHE A 286 -2.93 5.79 2.31
C PHE A 286 -3.46 7.03 1.58
N PHE A 287 -2.84 7.48 0.50
CA PHE A 287 -3.39 8.56 -0.34
C PHE A 287 -4.64 8.08 -1.10
N THR A 288 -4.56 6.88 -1.68
CA THR A 288 -5.54 6.37 -2.65
C THR A 288 -6.62 5.47 -2.03
N ALA A 289 -6.45 5.13 -0.76
CA ALA A 289 -7.35 4.32 0.05
C ALA A 289 -8.74 4.94 0.25
N ALA A 290 -8.78 6.27 0.35
CA ALA A 290 -9.94 7.01 0.80
C ALA A 290 -10.97 7.23 -0.34
N ARG A 291 -11.72 6.19 -0.73
CA ARG A 291 -12.91 6.22 -1.62
C ARG A 291 -12.68 6.77 -3.05
N GLY A 292 -12.62 5.87 -4.04
CA GLY A 292 -13.12 6.12 -5.41
C GLY A 292 -12.66 7.41 -6.11
N MET A 293 -11.39 7.79 -5.95
CA MET A 293 -10.89 9.14 -6.25
C MET A 293 -10.61 9.41 -7.74
N ARG A 294 -11.66 9.37 -8.59
CA ARG A 294 -11.63 10.02 -9.92
C ARG A 294 -11.73 11.55 -9.84
N ASP A 295 -12.03 12.11 -8.66
CA ASP A 295 -12.33 13.54 -8.47
C ASP A 295 -11.23 14.34 -7.75
N HIS A 296 -10.07 13.75 -7.50
CA HIS A 296 -8.98 14.43 -6.78
C HIS A 296 -7.93 15.08 -7.70
N ASP A 297 -8.06 14.85 -9.01
CA ASP A 297 -7.27 15.55 -10.01
C ASP A 297 -7.78 16.99 -10.16
N GLY A 298 -7.14 17.94 -9.48
CA GLY A 298 -7.10 19.31 -9.98
C GLY A 298 -7.25 20.39 -8.94
N GLU A 299 -8.46 20.76 -8.57
CA GLU A 299 -8.66 22.17 -8.16
C GLU A 299 -8.06 22.57 -6.81
N ALA A 300 -8.03 21.68 -5.82
CA ALA A 300 -7.58 22.03 -4.48
C ALA A 300 -6.04 22.11 -4.33
N ALA A 301 -5.30 21.46 -5.23
CA ALA A 301 -3.84 21.35 -5.20
C ALA A 301 -3.15 22.07 -6.38
N ILE A 302 -3.89 22.72 -7.28
CA ILE A 302 -3.31 23.55 -8.36
C ILE A 302 -2.70 24.83 -7.77
N TYR A 303 -1.47 25.12 -8.22
CA TYR A 303 -0.71 26.32 -7.84
C TYR A 303 -0.30 27.15 -9.06
N PRO A 304 -0.46 28.49 -9.04
CA PRO A 304 -1.21 29.27 -8.03
C PRO A 304 -2.70 28.90 -8.04
N ASN A 305 -3.31 28.83 -6.85
CA ASN A 305 -4.72 28.47 -6.72
C ASN A 305 -5.60 29.65 -7.18
N PRO A 306 -6.40 29.51 -8.25
CA PRO A 306 -7.22 30.62 -8.78
C PRO A 306 -8.32 31.06 -7.81
N SER A 307 -8.71 30.20 -6.88
CA SER A 307 -9.69 30.48 -5.83
C SER A 307 -9.07 31.11 -4.58
N CYS A 308 -7.78 31.47 -4.61
CA CYS A 308 -7.14 32.16 -3.50
C CYS A 308 -7.78 33.53 -3.24
N GLN A 309 -8.15 33.77 -1.99
CA GLN A 309 -8.86 34.97 -1.52
C GLN A 309 -7.96 35.89 -0.69
N ALA A 310 -6.93 35.36 -0.04
CA ALA A 310 -6.03 36.12 0.83
C ALA A 310 -4.61 35.53 0.83
N LEU A 311 -3.60 36.36 1.08
CA LEU A 311 -2.19 35.93 1.19
C LEU A 311 -1.72 35.12 -0.03
N CYS A 312 -2.17 35.49 -1.23
CA CYS A 312 -1.92 34.73 -2.46
C CYS A 312 -0.46 34.82 -2.91
N GLU A 313 0.27 35.84 -2.44
CA GLU A 313 1.73 35.94 -2.55
C GLU A 313 2.46 34.79 -1.84
N ASN A 314 1.82 34.17 -0.85
CA ASN A 314 2.30 32.95 -0.18
C ASN A 314 1.81 31.67 -0.89
N GLY A 315 1.46 31.76 -2.17
CA GLY A 315 0.88 30.69 -2.97
C GLY A 315 1.89 29.67 -3.54
N ALA A 316 3.20 29.90 -3.39
CA ALA A 316 4.22 28.97 -3.85
C ALA A 316 4.42 27.83 -2.82
N PRO A 317 4.16 26.55 -3.19
CA PRO A 317 4.38 25.43 -2.29
C PRO A 317 5.88 25.26 -2.03
N ARG A 318 6.24 24.98 -0.79
CA ARG A 318 7.60 24.53 -0.48
C ARG A 318 7.67 23.05 -0.85
N ALA A 319 8.46 22.68 -1.85
CA ALA A 319 8.76 21.28 -2.09
C ALA A 319 9.46 20.73 -0.84
N ALA A 320 8.75 19.91 -0.06
CA ALA A 320 9.26 19.39 1.20
C ALA A 320 10.22 18.21 0.97
N ARG A 321 10.15 17.59 -0.22
CA ARG A 321 10.82 16.32 -0.49
C ARG A 321 11.83 16.45 -1.60
N ASN A 322 12.96 15.79 -1.36
CA ASN A 322 13.92 15.52 -2.42
C ASN A 322 13.23 14.59 -3.42
N VAL A 323 13.17 14.97 -4.69
CA VAL A 323 12.65 14.12 -5.77
C VAL A 323 13.77 13.69 -6.72
N THR A 324 15.02 13.82 -6.28
CA THR A 324 16.20 13.47 -7.06
C THR A 324 16.37 11.96 -7.14
N PRO A 325 16.54 11.39 -8.35
CA PRO A 325 16.91 9.99 -8.49
C PRO A 325 18.18 9.69 -7.70
N ASN A 326 18.13 8.63 -6.90
CA ASN A 326 19.24 8.13 -6.10
C ASN A 326 19.52 6.68 -6.47
N VAL A 327 20.76 6.26 -6.23
CA VAL A 327 21.11 4.83 -6.21
C VAL A 327 20.71 4.30 -4.83
N ALA A 328 19.60 3.55 -4.77
CA ALA A 328 19.15 2.96 -3.51
C ALA A 328 20.11 1.83 -3.08
N ARG A 329 20.50 1.84 -1.80
CA ARG A 329 21.38 0.82 -1.21
C ARG A 329 20.55 -0.13 -0.37
N CYS A 330 19.87 -1.05 -1.03
CA CYS A 330 19.02 -2.01 -0.33
C CYS A 330 19.85 -3.18 0.18
N PRO A 331 19.77 -3.53 1.47
CA PRO A 331 20.53 -4.64 2.01
C PRO A 331 20.01 -5.96 1.44
N LEU A 332 20.88 -6.68 0.73
CA LEU A 332 20.65 -8.07 0.37
C LEU A 332 20.85 -8.94 1.62
N ARG A 333 19.92 -9.87 1.84
CA ARG A 333 20.01 -10.84 2.94
C ARG A 333 21.11 -11.84 2.61
N VAL A 334 21.95 -12.13 3.59
CA VAL A 334 22.88 -13.28 3.49
C VAL A 334 22.05 -14.57 3.48
N ASP A 335 22.08 -15.28 2.36
CA ASP A 335 21.43 -16.58 2.21
C ASP A 335 22.43 -17.70 2.49
N ALA A 336 22.73 -17.90 3.78
CA ALA A 336 23.68 -18.92 4.22
C ALA A 336 23.32 -20.33 3.74
N VAL A 337 22.03 -20.61 3.51
CA VAL A 337 21.57 -21.91 3.00
C VAL A 337 21.97 -22.05 1.54
N PHE A 338 21.68 -21.05 0.71
CA PHE A 338 22.14 -21.03 -0.68
C PHE A 338 23.66 -21.08 -0.77
N ASP A 339 24.39 -20.27 0.00
CA ASP A 339 25.85 -20.19 -0.05
C ASP A 339 26.51 -21.52 0.32
N THR A 340 26.01 -22.19 1.37
CA THR A 340 26.50 -23.52 1.78
C THR A 340 26.26 -24.57 0.71
N ARG A 341 25.08 -24.54 0.06
CA ARG A 341 24.74 -25.48 -1.01
C ARG A 341 25.52 -25.21 -2.28
N LEU A 342 25.71 -23.95 -2.64
CA LEU A 342 26.55 -23.54 -3.75
C LEU A 342 28.00 -24.01 -3.52
N ALA A 343 28.57 -23.75 -2.34
CA ALA A 343 29.92 -24.20 -2.00
C ALA A 343 30.05 -25.74 -2.02
N THR A 344 28.98 -26.47 -1.69
CA THR A 344 28.95 -27.94 -1.79
C THR A 344 28.90 -28.38 -3.25
N PHE A 345 28.01 -27.78 -4.05
CA PHE A 345 27.87 -28.07 -5.48
C PHE A 345 29.17 -27.79 -6.24
N LEU A 346 29.87 -26.69 -5.93
CA LEU A 346 31.11 -26.32 -6.62
C LEU A 346 32.29 -27.27 -6.34
N LYS A 347 32.21 -28.14 -5.32
CA LYS A 347 33.23 -29.18 -5.08
C LYS A 347 33.11 -30.36 -6.06
N ASP A 348 31.90 -30.64 -6.54
CA ASP A 348 31.60 -31.72 -7.48
C ASP A 348 30.45 -31.27 -8.42
N PRO A 349 30.73 -30.33 -9.34
CA PRO A 349 29.69 -29.73 -10.17
C PRO A 349 29.21 -30.71 -11.23
N ILE A 350 27.91 -30.67 -11.53
CA ILE A 350 27.35 -31.38 -12.69
C ILE A 350 27.97 -30.75 -13.96
N PRO A 351 28.73 -31.51 -14.78
CA PRO A 351 29.32 -30.97 -15.99
C PRO A 351 28.24 -30.53 -16.98
N LEU A 352 28.41 -29.35 -17.59
CA LEU A 352 27.54 -28.94 -18.69
C LEU A 352 27.91 -29.73 -19.96
N VAL A 353 27.05 -30.67 -20.34
CA VAL A 353 27.17 -31.40 -21.61
C VAL A 353 26.13 -30.86 -22.58
N LEU A 354 26.59 -30.03 -23.53
CA LEU A 354 25.70 -29.42 -24.52
C LEU A 354 25.18 -30.47 -25.52
N ASP A 355 23.93 -30.29 -25.94
CA ASP A 355 23.38 -31.05 -27.06
C ASP A 355 24.09 -30.61 -28.35
N VAL A 356 24.22 -31.52 -29.31
CA VAL A 356 24.89 -31.22 -30.60
C VAL A 356 24.24 -30.04 -31.33
N VAL A 357 22.92 -29.88 -31.18
CA VAL A 357 22.15 -28.78 -31.78
C VAL A 357 22.38 -27.45 -31.03
N HIS A 358 22.71 -27.51 -29.73
CA HIS A 358 22.96 -26.32 -28.92
C HIS A 358 24.40 -25.83 -28.97
N THR A 359 25.34 -26.73 -29.26
CA THR A 359 26.79 -26.45 -29.24
C THR A 359 27.20 -25.23 -30.09
N PRO A 360 26.70 -25.02 -31.33
CA PRO A 360 27.11 -23.87 -32.14
C PRO A 360 26.77 -22.51 -31.53
N HIS A 361 25.73 -22.47 -30.68
CA HIS A 361 25.25 -21.24 -30.07
C HIS A 361 25.80 -21.08 -28.65
N LEU A 362 25.73 -22.13 -27.84
CA LEU A 362 26.01 -22.06 -26.39
C LEU A 362 27.45 -22.37 -26.00
N ALA A 363 28.33 -22.75 -26.94
CA ALA A 363 29.74 -22.92 -26.58
C ALA A 363 30.32 -21.62 -25.99
N PRO A 364 31.00 -21.67 -24.83
CA PRO A 364 31.63 -20.49 -24.24
C PRO A 364 32.54 -19.77 -25.23
N PHE A 365 32.49 -18.44 -25.22
CA PHE A 365 33.29 -17.61 -26.12
C PHE A 365 33.86 -16.38 -25.40
N ASN A 366 34.96 -15.84 -25.93
CA ASN A 366 35.64 -14.64 -25.42
C ASN A 366 35.58 -13.45 -26.40
N ASP A 367 34.86 -13.59 -27.50
CA ASP A 367 34.69 -12.53 -28.51
C ASP A 367 33.76 -11.42 -27.99
N THR A 368 34.35 -10.26 -27.67
CA THR A 368 33.61 -9.08 -27.23
C THR A 368 32.68 -8.53 -28.31
N ALA A 369 33.07 -8.56 -29.59
CA ALA A 369 32.22 -8.09 -30.67
C ALA A 369 30.95 -8.96 -30.77
N LYS A 370 31.10 -10.28 -30.61
CA LYS A 370 29.98 -11.22 -30.52
C LYS A 370 29.09 -10.94 -29.30
N LEU A 371 29.67 -10.68 -28.13
CA LEU A 371 28.91 -10.29 -26.93
C LEU A 371 28.13 -8.98 -27.15
N ARG A 372 28.72 -7.99 -27.83
CA ARG A 372 28.09 -6.70 -28.13
C ARG A 372 27.00 -6.78 -29.19
N ALA A 373 27.14 -7.66 -30.17
CA ALA A 373 26.13 -7.87 -31.21
C ALA A 373 24.77 -8.22 -30.60
N GLY A 374 24.77 -8.98 -29.49
CA GLY A 374 23.62 -9.02 -28.58
C GLY A 374 22.36 -9.63 -29.20
N GLU A 375 22.50 -10.68 -30.02
CA GLU A 375 21.35 -11.36 -30.64
C GLU A 375 20.41 -11.94 -29.58
N ALA A 376 19.11 -11.76 -29.80
CA ALA A 376 18.09 -12.13 -28.82
C ALA A 376 18.07 -13.65 -28.60
N TRP A 377 18.14 -14.05 -27.33
CA TRP A 377 18.05 -15.44 -26.86
C TRP A 377 19.18 -16.40 -27.28
N GLU A 378 20.05 -16.02 -28.20
CA GLU A 378 21.03 -16.95 -28.82
C GLU A 378 21.91 -17.66 -27.78
N PHE A 379 22.35 -16.94 -26.76
CA PHE A 379 23.22 -17.46 -25.69
C PHE A 379 22.48 -17.76 -24.39
N CYS A 380 21.15 -17.76 -24.41
CA CYS A 380 20.35 -18.14 -23.26
C CYS A 380 20.29 -19.65 -23.12
N LEU A 381 20.63 -20.13 -21.94
CA LEU A 381 20.62 -21.54 -21.60
C LEU A 381 19.17 -22.09 -21.61
N PRO A 382 18.86 -23.13 -22.41
CA PRO A 382 17.55 -23.77 -22.40
C PRO A 382 17.26 -24.44 -21.06
N MET A 383 16.05 -24.26 -20.54
CA MET A 383 15.58 -24.84 -19.28
C MET A 383 14.16 -25.36 -19.45
N LYS A 384 13.76 -26.31 -18.60
CA LYS A 384 12.35 -26.73 -18.47
C LYS A 384 11.85 -26.36 -17.07
N PRO A 385 11.72 -25.06 -16.74
CA PRO A 385 11.44 -24.65 -15.39
C PRO A 385 10.03 -25.09 -14.98
N GLN A 386 9.90 -25.46 -13.73
CA GLN A 386 8.64 -25.84 -13.13
C GLN A 386 8.07 -24.70 -12.29
N GLN A 387 6.74 -24.63 -12.20
CA GLN A 387 6.09 -23.70 -11.29
C GLN A 387 6.17 -24.22 -9.86
N CYS A 388 6.57 -23.35 -8.94
CA CYS A 388 6.70 -23.66 -7.52
C CYS A 388 5.73 -22.83 -6.69
N GLY A 389 5.45 -23.26 -5.45
CA GLY A 389 4.50 -22.59 -4.57
C GLY A 389 4.81 -21.11 -4.30
N ALA A 390 3.76 -20.38 -3.93
CA ALA A 390 3.83 -18.97 -3.57
C ALA A 390 4.76 -18.77 -2.36
N ARG A 391 5.84 -18.00 -2.55
CA ARG A 391 6.91 -17.78 -1.54
C ARG A 391 7.84 -18.96 -1.29
N ARG A 392 7.71 -20.07 -2.02
CA ARG A 392 8.48 -21.30 -1.76
C ARG A 392 9.62 -21.57 -2.73
N GLY A 393 9.49 -21.16 -3.99
CA GLY A 393 10.55 -21.30 -4.99
C GLY A 393 11.69 -20.30 -4.79
N VAL A 394 12.32 -20.31 -3.61
CA VAL A 394 13.48 -19.46 -3.28
C VAL A 394 14.75 -19.99 -3.93
N LYS A 395 15.75 -19.13 -4.11
CA LYS A 395 17.04 -19.44 -4.78
C LYS A 395 17.71 -20.73 -4.30
N SER A 396 17.63 -21.07 -3.01
CA SER A 396 18.20 -22.31 -2.45
C SER A 396 17.55 -23.61 -2.97
N THR A 397 16.33 -23.54 -3.52
CA THR A 397 15.62 -24.70 -4.09
C THR A 397 16.23 -25.20 -5.41
N LEU A 398 17.09 -24.40 -6.05
CA LEU A 398 17.82 -24.82 -7.27
C LEU A 398 18.57 -26.16 -7.08
N PHE A 399 19.07 -26.42 -5.88
CA PHE A 399 19.83 -27.62 -5.52
C PHE A 399 18.98 -28.81 -5.09
N GLU A 400 17.66 -28.62 -4.97
CA GLU A 400 16.73 -29.64 -4.50
C GLU A 400 15.81 -30.12 -5.64
N THR A 401 15.61 -29.30 -6.67
CA THR A 401 14.86 -29.67 -7.87
C THR A 401 15.68 -30.55 -8.82
N PRO A 402 15.04 -31.41 -9.64
CA PRO A 402 15.76 -32.22 -10.62
C PRO A 402 16.58 -31.37 -11.61
N PRO A 403 17.76 -31.83 -12.06
CA PRO A 403 18.55 -31.14 -13.06
C PRO A 403 17.73 -30.83 -14.33
N GLY A 404 17.89 -29.62 -14.86
CA GLY A 404 17.14 -29.13 -16.01
C GLY A 404 15.69 -28.71 -15.74
N LYS A 405 15.16 -29.00 -14.53
CA LYS A 405 13.80 -28.62 -14.10
C LYS A 405 13.81 -27.72 -12.84
N PRO A 406 14.51 -26.57 -12.85
CA PRO A 406 14.57 -25.69 -11.69
C PRO A 406 13.21 -25.08 -11.36
N CYS A 407 13.00 -24.69 -10.09
CA CYS A 407 11.93 -23.75 -9.77
C CYS A 407 12.13 -22.45 -10.56
N ARG A 408 11.11 -22.02 -11.29
CA ARG A 408 11.19 -20.80 -12.11
C ARG A 408 11.57 -19.57 -11.28
N SER A 409 10.86 -19.34 -10.18
CA SER A 409 11.11 -18.22 -9.26
C SER A 409 12.50 -18.24 -8.64
N ALA A 410 13.13 -19.41 -8.49
CA ALA A 410 14.48 -19.52 -7.95
C ALA A 410 15.53 -19.01 -8.96
N VAL A 411 15.33 -19.28 -10.25
CA VAL A 411 16.17 -18.74 -11.34
C VAL A 411 15.94 -17.23 -11.49
N LEU A 412 14.69 -16.78 -11.40
CA LEU A 412 14.37 -15.35 -11.46
C LEU A 412 14.97 -14.59 -10.27
N GLN A 413 14.92 -15.14 -9.05
CA GLN A 413 15.59 -14.54 -7.90
C GLN A 413 17.11 -14.43 -8.11
N LEU A 414 17.74 -15.44 -8.69
CA LEU A 414 19.17 -15.40 -9.03
C LEU A 414 19.49 -14.27 -10.03
N LEU A 415 18.68 -14.10 -11.08
CA LEU A 415 18.82 -13.01 -12.06
C LEU A 415 18.61 -11.64 -11.41
N LEU A 416 17.58 -11.50 -10.57
CA LEU A 416 17.26 -10.27 -9.85
C LEU A 416 18.44 -9.79 -9.02
N GLU A 417 18.95 -10.65 -8.13
CA GLU A 417 20.01 -10.29 -7.19
C GLU A 417 21.30 -9.89 -7.93
N ASN A 418 21.71 -10.62 -8.97
CA ASN A 418 22.90 -10.30 -9.74
C ASN A 418 22.78 -8.96 -10.48
N MET A 419 21.61 -8.66 -11.06
CA MET A 419 21.41 -7.36 -11.71
C MET A 419 21.35 -6.21 -10.70
N LEU A 420 20.76 -6.42 -9.52
CA LEU A 420 20.75 -5.41 -8.45
C LEU A 420 22.18 -5.10 -7.97
N GLU A 421 23.06 -6.11 -7.84
CA GLU A 421 24.48 -5.88 -7.57
C GLU A 421 25.18 -5.11 -8.70
N VAL A 422 24.94 -5.47 -9.97
CA VAL A 422 25.53 -4.76 -11.12
C VAL A 422 25.09 -3.30 -11.17
N THR A 423 23.80 -3.03 -10.99
CA THR A 423 23.28 -1.66 -11.01
C THR A 423 23.83 -0.83 -9.85
N TYR A 424 24.04 -1.45 -8.68
CA TYR A 424 24.71 -0.81 -7.55
C TYR A 424 26.18 -0.47 -7.86
N ASP A 425 26.96 -1.45 -8.35
CA ASP A 425 28.38 -1.27 -8.70
C ASP A 425 28.59 -0.18 -9.75
N LEU A 426 27.68 -0.09 -10.72
CA LEU A 426 27.71 0.90 -11.78
C LEU A 426 27.08 2.25 -11.39
N GLY A 427 26.56 2.39 -10.17
CA GLY A 427 25.95 3.62 -9.68
C GLY A 427 24.68 4.03 -10.43
N LEU A 428 23.88 3.05 -10.88
CA LEU A 428 22.66 3.28 -11.64
C LEU A 428 21.44 3.38 -10.71
N PRO A 429 20.62 4.45 -10.78
CA PRO A 429 19.34 4.53 -10.08
C PRO A 429 18.32 3.60 -10.75
N ALA A 430 18.43 2.32 -10.44
CA ALA A 430 17.59 1.24 -10.96
C ALA A 430 16.62 0.72 -9.91
N PHE A 431 15.45 0.23 -10.34
CA PHE A 431 14.39 -0.24 -9.46
C PHE A 431 13.54 -1.34 -10.09
N VAL A 432 12.94 -2.19 -9.25
CA VAL A 432 11.96 -3.18 -9.74
C VAL A 432 10.66 -2.49 -10.13
N TYR A 433 9.96 -3.03 -11.12
CA TYR A 433 8.71 -2.46 -11.62
C TYR A 433 7.72 -3.56 -12.04
N PHE A 434 6.57 -3.18 -12.60
CA PHE A 434 5.53 -4.09 -13.10
C PHE A 434 5.21 -5.26 -12.13
N GLY A 435 5.18 -6.49 -12.65
CA GLY A 435 4.82 -7.70 -11.91
C GLY A 435 5.83 -8.02 -10.81
N THR A 436 7.08 -7.57 -10.98
CA THR A 436 8.14 -7.75 -9.99
C THR A 436 7.92 -6.89 -8.76
N LEU A 437 7.63 -5.60 -8.96
CA LEU A 437 7.27 -4.70 -7.86
C LEU A 437 5.91 -5.10 -7.25
N LEU A 438 4.96 -5.55 -8.06
CA LEU A 438 3.67 -6.05 -7.57
C LEU A 438 3.86 -7.27 -6.67
N GLY A 439 4.65 -8.26 -7.10
CA GLY A 439 4.98 -9.42 -6.28
C GLY A 439 5.71 -9.04 -4.99
N ALA A 440 6.65 -8.08 -5.06
CA ALA A 440 7.35 -7.58 -3.88
C ALA A 440 6.38 -6.95 -2.85
N TRP A 441 5.50 -6.08 -3.32
CA TRP A 441 4.52 -5.37 -2.49
C TRP A 441 3.41 -6.29 -1.98
N ARG A 442 2.84 -7.13 -2.85
CA ARG A 442 1.66 -7.97 -2.57
C ARG A 442 2.01 -9.26 -1.87
N ASP A 443 3.09 -9.91 -2.29
CA ASP A 443 3.42 -11.29 -1.91
C ASP A 443 4.76 -11.41 -1.20
N GLU A 444 5.56 -10.35 -1.12
CA GLU A 444 6.98 -10.42 -0.72
C GLU A 444 7.76 -11.52 -1.46
N ALA A 445 7.39 -11.77 -2.71
CA ALA A 445 7.89 -12.88 -3.51
C ALA A 445 7.69 -12.59 -5.00
N ILE A 446 8.33 -13.41 -5.84
CA ILE A 446 8.06 -13.43 -7.27
C ILE A 446 6.70 -14.11 -7.49
N ILE A 447 5.85 -13.52 -8.32
CA ILE A 447 4.52 -14.06 -8.65
C ILE A 447 4.70 -15.45 -9.29
N PRO A 448 4.09 -16.54 -8.76
CA PRO A 448 4.46 -17.91 -9.12
C PRO A 448 4.41 -18.27 -10.61
N HIS A 449 3.44 -17.71 -11.32
CA HIS A 449 3.19 -18.00 -12.73
C HIS A 449 3.93 -17.07 -13.69
N THR A 450 4.59 -16.01 -13.19
CA THR A 450 5.35 -15.10 -14.04
C THR A 450 6.51 -15.82 -14.70
N ARG A 451 6.94 -15.33 -15.84
CA ARG A 451 8.06 -15.89 -16.62
C ARG A 451 9.32 -15.08 -16.47
N ASP A 452 9.14 -13.85 -16.02
CA ASP A 452 10.12 -12.81 -16.03
C ASP A 452 10.05 -11.96 -14.76
N ILE A 453 11.07 -11.15 -14.65
CA ILE A 453 11.16 -10.05 -13.71
C ILE A 453 11.56 -8.80 -14.48
N ASP A 454 11.27 -7.63 -13.92
CA ASP A 454 11.42 -6.33 -14.55
C ASP A 454 12.27 -5.44 -13.66
N ILE A 455 13.39 -4.98 -14.19
CA ILE A 455 14.19 -3.91 -13.58
C ILE A 455 14.27 -2.75 -14.56
N VAL A 456 14.03 -1.56 -14.04
CA VAL A 456 14.08 -0.33 -14.82
C VAL A 456 15.41 0.37 -14.56
N LEU A 457 16.14 0.69 -15.63
CA LEU A 457 17.43 1.37 -15.62
C LEU A 457 17.30 2.77 -16.25
N PRO A 458 18.23 3.71 -16.01
CA PRO A 458 18.22 4.99 -16.71
C PRO A 458 18.40 4.82 -18.21
N SER A 459 17.74 5.66 -19.01
CA SER A 459 17.85 5.63 -20.48
C SER A 459 19.27 5.89 -21.02
N GLU A 460 20.09 6.56 -20.23
CA GLU A 460 21.49 6.88 -20.49
C GLU A 460 22.47 5.78 -20.07
N THR A 461 21.96 4.59 -19.71
CA THR A 461 22.79 3.45 -19.30
C THR A 461 23.80 3.07 -20.38
N GLU A 462 25.08 2.99 -19.98
CA GLU A 462 26.15 2.45 -20.83
C GLU A 462 26.06 0.92 -20.90
N TRP A 463 25.26 0.40 -21.83
CA TRP A 463 24.97 -1.03 -21.96
C TRP A 463 26.20 -1.94 -22.07
N ALA A 464 27.29 -1.47 -22.69
CA ALA A 464 28.54 -2.23 -22.75
C ALA A 464 29.07 -2.60 -21.36
N LYS A 465 28.99 -1.70 -20.38
CA LYS A 465 29.42 -1.94 -18.99
C LYS A 465 28.48 -2.94 -18.29
N VAL A 466 27.18 -2.82 -18.51
CA VAL A 466 26.18 -3.77 -17.98
C VAL A 466 26.40 -5.16 -18.55
N GLN A 467 26.61 -5.27 -19.86
CA GLN A 467 26.91 -6.51 -20.55
C GLN A 467 28.19 -7.16 -19.99
N ASP A 468 29.27 -6.41 -19.82
CA ASP A 468 30.52 -6.94 -19.24
C ASP A 468 30.33 -7.43 -17.80
N ALA A 469 29.68 -6.63 -16.98
CA ALA A 469 29.47 -6.94 -15.57
C ALA A 469 28.57 -8.17 -15.36
N MET A 470 27.52 -8.32 -16.18
CA MET A 470 26.66 -9.50 -16.15
C MET A 470 27.33 -10.72 -16.78
N TRP A 471 28.07 -10.54 -17.88
CA TRP A 471 28.82 -11.62 -18.52
C TRP A 471 29.86 -12.23 -17.60
N ALA A 472 30.62 -11.40 -16.87
CA ALA A 472 31.57 -11.86 -15.85
C ALA A 472 30.91 -12.69 -14.73
N ARG A 473 29.60 -12.52 -14.51
CA ARG A 473 28.80 -13.26 -13.53
C ARG A 473 28.09 -14.49 -14.11
N GLY A 474 28.28 -14.81 -15.39
CA GLY A 474 27.64 -15.96 -16.04
C GLY A 474 26.27 -15.67 -16.66
N PHE A 475 25.95 -14.41 -16.95
CA PHE A 475 24.67 -14.02 -17.54
C PHE A 475 24.88 -13.32 -18.87
N TYR A 476 23.94 -13.52 -19.80
CA TYR A 476 23.95 -12.87 -21.09
C TYR A 476 22.93 -11.74 -21.11
N VAL A 477 23.36 -10.54 -21.53
CA VAL A 477 22.49 -9.37 -21.72
C VAL A 477 22.43 -9.04 -23.20
N PHE A 478 21.22 -8.94 -23.72
CA PHE A 478 20.94 -8.77 -25.14
C PHE A 478 19.85 -7.71 -25.36
N LYS A 479 19.62 -7.35 -26.63
CA LYS A 479 18.57 -6.41 -27.01
C LYS A 479 17.58 -7.07 -27.96
N ARG A 480 16.29 -6.97 -27.61
CA ARG A 480 15.14 -7.26 -28.47
C ARG A 480 14.39 -5.96 -28.74
N ASP A 481 13.11 -5.88 -28.38
CA ASP A 481 12.35 -4.62 -28.30
C ASP A 481 12.79 -3.79 -27.08
N ILE A 482 13.05 -4.46 -25.96
CA ILE A 482 13.73 -3.93 -24.77
C ILE A 482 14.98 -4.77 -24.49
N HIS A 483 15.80 -4.35 -23.53
CA HIS A 483 16.94 -5.17 -23.13
C HIS A 483 16.45 -6.35 -22.29
N GLY A 484 17.14 -7.48 -22.40
CA GLY A 484 16.83 -8.69 -21.68
C GLY A 484 18.09 -9.34 -21.13
N ALA A 485 17.94 -10.16 -20.08
CA ALA A 485 19.02 -10.96 -19.54
C ALA A 485 18.57 -12.38 -19.20
N CYS A 486 19.50 -13.32 -19.30
CA CYS A 486 19.28 -14.74 -19.03
C CYS A 486 20.57 -15.42 -18.54
N VAL A 487 20.45 -16.65 -18.05
CA VAL A 487 21.60 -17.47 -17.65
C VAL A 487 22.37 -17.92 -18.90
N ALA A 488 23.69 -17.73 -18.91
CA ALA A 488 24.58 -18.18 -19.98
C ALA A 488 25.22 -19.55 -19.66
N SER A 489 25.82 -20.18 -20.66
CA SER A 489 26.40 -21.52 -20.55
C SER A 489 27.64 -21.61 -19.65
N HIS A 490 28.36 -20.52 -19.43
CA HIS A 490 29.50 -20.47 -18.52
C HIS A 490 29.12 -20.12 -17.08
N HIS A 491 27.82 -19.97 -16.78
CA HIS A 491 27.37 -19.78 -15.40
C HIS A 491 27.77 -20.99 -14.53
N PRO A 492 28.22 -20.80 -13.27
CA PRO A 492 28.64 -21.92 -12.41
C PRO A 492 27.54 -22.98 -12.18
N LEU A 493 26.27 -22.57 -12.21
CA LEU A 493 25.11 -23.47 -12.10
C LEU A 493 24.55 -23.98 -13.45
N ALA A 494 25.21 -23.72 -14.58
CA ALA A 494 24.67 -24.04 -15.90
C ALA A 494 24.32 -25.53 -16.05
N GLY A 495 25.22 -26.44 -15.63
CA GLY A 495 24.96 -27.88 -15.69
C GLY A 495 23.78 -28.36 -14.83
N LEU A 496 23.42 -27.60 -13.78
CA LEU A 496 22.28 -27.89 -12.92
C LEU A 496 20.94 -27.45 -13.55
N VAL A 497 20.91 -26.30 -14.22
CA VAL A 497 19.65 -25.71 -14.73
C VAL A 497 19.38 -26.03 -16.20
N TYR A 498 20.38 -26.48 -16.95
CA TYR A 498 20.27 -26.78 -18.38
C TYR A 498 19.41 -28.01 -18.68
N ALA A 499 18.54 -27.89 -19.70
CA ALA A 499 17.73 -28.97 -20.22
C ALA A 499 18.12 -29.32 -21.68
N PRO A 500 18.84 -30.43 -21.94
CA PRO A 500 19.41 -30.73 -23.25
C PRO A 500 18.38 -30.96 -24.36
N ASN A 501 17.21 -31.48 -24.02
CA ASN A 501 16.15 -31.79 -24.99
C ASN A 501 15.14 -30.64 -25.18
N THR A 502 15.40 -29.48 -24.57
CA THR A 502 14.55 -28.29 -24.74
C THR A 502 15.05 -27.48 -25.95
N PRO A 503 14.18 -27.16 -26.93
CA PRO A 503 14.60 -26.38 -28.09
C PRO A 503 15.20 -25.01 -27.69
N LEU A 504 16.19 -24.55 -28.45
CA LEU A 504 16.62 -23.16 -28.40
C LEU A 504 15.45 -22.23 -28.67
N VAL A 505 15.41 -21.14 -27.92
CA VAL A 505 14.45 -20.06 -28.14
C VAL A 505 14.88 -19.32 -29.39
N LYS A 506 14.14 -19.53 -30.49
CA LYS A 506 14.40 -18.87 -31.78
C LYS A 506 13.41 -17.74 -32.09
N THR A 507 12.44 -17.53 -31.21
CA THR A 507 11.39 -16.53 -31.41
C THR A 507 11.72 -15.25 -30.67
N SER A 508 11.38 -14.10 -31.25
CA SER A 508 11.34 -12.82 -30.51
C SER A 508 10.16 -12.74 -29.52
N LYS A 509 9.22 -13.69 -29.59
CA LYS A 509 8.11 -13.81 -28.64
C LYS A 509 8.65 -14.13 -27.24
N TRP A 510 7.97 -13.63 -26.22
CA TRP A 510 8.27 -13.81 -24.79
C TRP A 510 7.73 -15.14 -24.21
N ASP A 511 6.81 -15.82 -24.92
CA ASP A 511 6.13 -17.04 -24.45
C ASP A 511 6.90 -18.32 -24.83
N HIS A 512 8.13 -18.49 -24.33
CA HIS A 512 8.94 -19.71 -24.57
C HIS A 512 9.34 -20.45 -23.29
N GLY A 513 8.94 -19.95 -22.12
CA GLY A 513 9.02 -20.64 -20.84
C GLY A 513 10.38 -20.58 -20.13
N THR A 514 11.46 -20.19 -20.80
CA THR A 514 12.76 -19.92 -20.15
C THR A 514 12.63 -18.72 -19.21
N PRO A 515 13.16 -18.75 -17.97
CA PRO A 515 13.13 -17.60 -17.08
C PRO A 515 14.07 -16.50 -17.59
N TYR A 516 13.61 -15.25 -17.60
CA TYR A 516 14.41 -14.11 -18.05
C TYR A 516 14.17 -12.85 -17.22
N LEU A 517 15.02 -11.85 -17.43
CA LEU A 517 14.92 -10.54 -16.81
C LEU A 517 14.73 -9.52 -17.93
N ASP A 518 13.64 -8.78 -17.89
CA ASP A 518 13.40 -7.63 -18.73
C ASP A 518 14.02 -6.37 -18.11
N LEU A 519 14.71 -5.61 -18.96
CA LEU A 519 15.45 -4.41 -18.60
C LEU A 519 14.85 -3.22 -19.34
N CYS A 520 13.85 -2.61 -18.71
CA CYS A 520 13.18 -1.41 -19.22
C CYS A 520 14.02 -0.16 -18.92
N MET A 521 13.77 0.91 -19.67
CA MET A 521 14.43 2.19 -19.44
C MET A 521 13.48 3.25 -18.87
N TRP A 522 13.95 4.08 -17.94
CA TRP A 522 13.26 5.30 -17.52
C TRP A 522 13.97 6.56 -18.03
N ARG A 523 13.19 7.60 -18.33
CA ARG A 523 13.71 8.92 -18.71
C ARG A 523 12.81 10.05 -18.22
N ARG A 524 13.38 11.23 -18.03
CA ARG A 524 12.60 12.43 -17.75
C ARG A 524 11.72 12.81 -18.95
N ALA A 525 10.45 13.00 -18.69
CA ALA A 525 9.47 13.51 -19.64
C ALA A 525 9.12 14.97 -19.34
N TRP A 526 8.19 15.54 -20.11
CA TRP A 526 7.69 16.90 -19.91
C TRP A 526 6.92 17.02 -18.57
N ARG A 527 6.90 18.24 -17.99
CA ARG A 527 6.26 18.57 -16.70
C ARG A 527 6.73 17.74 -15.50
N ASP A 528 8.04 17.50 -15.39
CA ASP A 528 8.66 16.76 -14.28
C ASP A 528 8.05 15.36 -14.06
N LYS A 529 7.56 14.74 -15.14
CA LYS A 529 7.13 13.35 -15.15
C LYS A 529 8.28 12.43 -15.54
N ILE A 530 8.14 11.16 -15.19
CA ILE A 530 9.05 10.09 -15.57
C ILE A 530 8.29 9.13 -16.49
N SER A 531 8.92 8.80 -17.61
CA SER A 531 8.44 7.80 -18.56
C SER A 531 9.25 6.54 -18.33
N VAL A 532 8.58 5.42 -18.09
CA VAL A 532 9.16 4.08 -18.12
C VAL A 532 8.80 3.44 -19.46
N GLU A 533 9.76 2.81 -20.13
CA GLU A 533 9.53 2.03 -21.33
C GLU A 533 8.49 0.95 -21.08
N THR A 534 7.62 0.69 -22.07
CA THR A 534 6.45 -0.22 -22.02
C THR A 534 5.33 0.13 -21.03
N ALA A 535 5.51 1.07 -20.10
CA ALA A 535 4.45 1.50 -19.19
C ALA A 535 3.36 2.30 -19.92
N LEU A 536 2.10 2.11 -19.50
CA LEU A 536 0.95 2.80 -20.09
C LEU A 536 1.00 4.30 -19.81
N GLU A 537 1.37 4.68 -18.59
CA GLU A 537 1.31 6.06 -18.12
C GLU A 537 2.64 6.60 -17.60
N LYS A 538 2.76 7.93 -17.58
CA LYS A 538 3.90 8.63 -16.99
C LYS A 538 3.55 9.07 -15.57
N LEU A 539 4.41 8.75 -14.61
CA LEU A 539 4.22 9.12 -13.22
C LEU A 539 4.94 10.43 -12.89
N ASP A 540 4.41 11.18 -11.93
CA ASP A 540 5.12 12.34 -11.40
C ASP A 540 6.39 11.91 -10.69
N ARG A 541 7.45 12.71 -10.83
CA ARG A 541 8.76 12.39 -10.26
C ARG A 541 8.72 12.21 -8.74
N SER A 542 7.83 12.92 -8.04
CA SER A 542 7.60 12.79 -6.59
C SER A 542 7.13 11.39 -6.19
N ARG A 543 6.37 10.72 -7.06
CA ARG A 543 5.86 9.35 -6.86
C ARG A 543 6.93 8.29 -7.09
N MET A 544 8.00 8.64 -7.82
CA MET A 544 9.07 7.70 -8.14
C MET A 544 10.30 7.83 -7.25
N PHE A 545 10.76 9.06 -6.99
CA PHE A 545 12.08 9.30 -6.42
C PHE A 545 12.09 10.12 -5.12
N PRO A 546 13.12 9.95 -4.26
CA PRO A 546 14.15 8.91 -4.29
C PRO A 546 13.56 7.50 -4.14
N LEU A 547 14.21 6.54 -4.78
CA LEU A 547 14.00 5.12 -4.60
C LEU A 547 14.20 4.71 -3.14
N GLN A 548 13.39 3.77 -2.69
CA GLN A 548 13.33 3.28 -1.32
C GLN A 548 13.59 1.76 -1.29
N CYS A 549 13.82 1.24 -0.10
CA CYS A 549 14.10 -0.18 0.13
C CYS A 549 13.01 -0.83 0.99
N ASN A 550 11.75 -0.40 0.84
CA ASN A 550 10.68 -0.88 1.72
C ASN A 550 10.23 -2.29 1.32
N GLU A 551 10.18 -2.54 0.01
CA GLU A 551 9.63 -3.78 -0.52
C GLU A 551 10.64 -4.91 -0.51
N LYS A 552 10.12 -6.14 -0.42
CA LYS A 552 10.93 -7.34 -0.28
C LYS A 552 10.57 -8.40 -1.30
N ILE A 553 11.55 -9.16 -1.76
CA ILE A 553 11.34 -10.39 -2.52
C ILE A 553 12.11 -11.49 -1.80
N PHE A 554 11.38 -12.51 -1.30
CA PHE A 554 11.92 -13.62 -0.53
C PHE A 554 12.78 -13.17 0.68
N GLY A 555 12.43 -12.03 1.26
CA GLY A 555 13.13 -11.41 2.39
C GLY A 555 14.30 -10.48 2.01
N ASN A 556 14.68 -10.38 0.73
CA ASN A 556 15.65 -9.38 0.25
C ASN A 556 14.95 -8.06 0.00
N HIS A 557 15.48 -6.97 0.55
CA HIS A 557 15.00 -5.63 0.20
C HIS A 557 15.37 -5.29 -1.24
N VAL A 558 14.42 -4.75 -1.99
CA VAL A 558 14.61 -4.36 -3.39
C VAL A 558 14.41 -2.86 -3.58
N PRO A 559 15.18 -2.19 -4.46
CA PRO A 559 14.92 -0.81 -4.82
C PRO A 559 13.53 -0.67 -5.47
N GLY A 560 12.65 0.10 -4.85
CA GLY A 560 11.30 0.39 -5.33
C GLY A 560 11.02 1.89 -5.41
N ILE A 561 10.01 2.26 -6.20
CA ILE A 561 9.50 3.64 -6.25
C ILE A 561 8.76 4.01 -4.97
N GLN A 562 8.53 5.30 -4.75
CA GLN A 562 7.91 5.78 -3.51
C GLN A 562 6.43 5.45 -3.37
N ASP A 563 5.72 5.47 -4.49
CA ASP A 563 4.30 5.16 -4.57
C ASP A 563 4.07 4.03 -5.60
N PRO A 564 4.35 2.76 -5.23
CA PRO A 564 4.10 1.61 -6.09
C PRO A 564 2.64 1.51 -6.56
N GLU A 565 1.68 1.95 -5.74
CA GLU A 565 0.26 1.84 -6.06
C GLU A 565 -0.19 2.77 -7.18
N ALA A 566 0.44 3.94 -7.32
CA ALA A 566 0.22 4.79 -8.49
C ALA A 566 0.52 4.04 -9.79
N MET A 567 1.62 3.27 -9.83
CA MET A 567 1.94 2.40 -10.96
C MET A 567 0.93 1.26 -11.10
N PHE A 568 0.61 0.55 -10.02
CA PHE A 568 -0.30 -0.59 -10.14
C PHE A 568 -1.69 -0.21 -10.65
N ARG A 569 -2.18 0.99 -10.29
CA ARG A 569 -3.47 1.47 -10.76
C ARG A 569 -3.47 1.79 -12.25
N THR A 570 -2.37 2.34 -12.78
CA THR A 570 -2.27 2.62 -14.22
C THR A 570 -2.06 1.35 -15.03
N GLU A 571 -1.24 0.42 -14.55
CA GLU A 571 -0.87 -0.79 -15.28
C GLU A 571 -1.87 -1.94 -15.11
N TYR A 572 -2.47 -2.08 -13.92
CA TYR A 572 -3.29 -3.25 -13.54
C TYR A 572 -4.70 -2.91 -13.04
N SER A 573 -5.12 -1.63 -13.14
CA SER A 573 -6.40 -1.13 -12.62
C SER A 573 -6.55 -1.26 -11.10
N THR A 574 -7.74 -1.01 -10.54
CA THR A 574 -7.99 -1.05 -9.10
C THR A 574 -7.99 -2.46 -8.48
N THR A 575 -7.90 -3.52 -9.30
CA THR A 575 -7.93 -4.91 -8.84
C THR A 575 -6.56 -5.50 -8.55
N TYR A 576 -5.48 -4.73 -8.72
CA TYR A 576 -4.08 -5.20 -8.59
C TYR A 576 -3.78 -5.93 -7.27
N ALA A 577 -4.48 -5.59 -6.19
CA ALA A 577 -4.22 -6.12 -4.86
C ALA A 577 -4.64 -7.59 -4.71
N GLN A 578 -5.44 -8.11 -5.64
CA GLN A 578 -5.87 -9.50 -5.68
C GLN A 578 -5.28 -10.18 -6.90
N ASP A 579 -4.69 -11.35 -6.69
CA ASP A 579 -4.41 -12.28 -7.78
C ASP A 579 -5.51 -13.34 -7.78
N PRO A 580 -6.56 -13.19 -8.61
CA PRO A 580 -7.57 -14.24 -8.70
C PRO A 580 -7.01 -15.53 -9.31
N ASP A 581 -5.84 -15.47 -9.94
CA ASP A 581 -5.32 -16.54 -10.78
C ASP A 581 -3.83 -16.80 -10.49
N LEU A 582 -3.51 -17.15 -9.24
CA LEU A 582 -2.16 -17.60 -8.85
C LEU A 582 -1.70 -18.87 -9.60
N HIS A 583 -2.58 -19.49 -10.40
CA HIS A 583 -2.34 -20.73 -11.13
C HIS A 583 -1.74 -21.84 -10.24
N LEU A 584 -2.12 -21.92 -8.97
CA LEU A 584 -1.51 -22.86 -8.02
C LEU A 584 -1.79 -24.32 -8.39
N GLU A 585 -2.84 -24.58 -9.18
CA GLU A 585 -3.12 -25.88 -9.79
C GLU A 585 -2.02 -26.34 -10.76
N ALA A 586 -1.27 -25.40 -11.34
CA ALA A 586 -0.11 -25.70 -12.20
C ALA A 586 1.18 -25.92 -11.40
N CYS A 587 1.14 -25.84 -10.07
CA CYS A 587 2.31 -26.08 -9.24
C CYS A 587 2.79 -27.54 -9.32
N GLU A 588 4.07 -27.73 -9.65
CA GLU A 588 4.70 -29.04 -9.75
C GLU A 588 5.53 -29.39 -8.50
N SER A 589 6.06 -28.39 -7.78
CA SER A 589 6.94 -28.60 -6.62
C SER A 589 6.77 -27.50 -5.56
N TYR A 590 7.04 -27.82 -4.29
CA TYR A 590 6.89 -26.89 -3.16
C TYR A 590 5.50 -26.23 -3.07
N CYS A 591 4.44 -26.97 -3.42
CA CYS A 591 3.12 -26.39 -3.54
C CYS A 591 2.53 -26.02 -2.19
N ASP A 592 1.99 -24.81 -2.09
CA ASP A 592 1.30 -24.34 -0.89
C ASP A 592 -0.14 -24.83 -0.89
N TYR A 593 -0.34 -26.13 -0.64
CA TYR A 593 -1.68 -26.71 -0.53
C TYR A 593 -2.53 -26.06 0.58
N GLN A 594 -1.93 -25.30 1.50
CA GLN A 594 -2.62 -24.53 2.53
C GLN A 594 -3.33 -23.26 2.01
N VAL A 595 -2.99 -22.76 0.82
CA VAL A 595 -3.71 -21.63 0.20
C VAL A 595 -5.00 -22.11 -0.49
N LEU A 596 -5.01 -23.34 -1.01
CA LEU A 596 -6.16 -23.94 -1.69
C LEU A 596 -7.32 -24.28 -0.75
N SER A 597 -7.06 -24.53 0.54
CA SER A 597 -8.10 -24.89 1.52
C SER A 597 -9.06 -23.75 1.92
N ASN A 598 -8.81 -22.50 1.50
CA ASN A 598 -9.66 -21.35 1.84
C ASN A 598 -10.52 -20.84 0.66
N ALA A 599 -10.41 -21.42 -0.54
CA ALA A 599 -11.14 -20.94 -1.72
C ALA A 599 -12.47 -21.69 -2.01
N THR A 600 -12.75 -22.80 -1.31
CA THR A 600 -13.90 -23.67 -1.61
C THR A 600 -15.03 -23.65 -0.58
N THR A 601 -15.08 -22.64 0.31
CA THR A 601 -16.25 -22.42 1.18
C THR A 601 -16.71 -20.97 1.17
N VAL A 602 -17.48 -20.63 0.14
CA VAL A 602 -18.52 -19.58 0.18
C VAL A 602 -19.80 -20.18 -0.37
#